data_AF-A0A3A5AXC0-F1
#
_entry.id   AF-A0A3A5AXC0-F1
#
_cell.length_a   1.000
_cell.length_b   1.000
_cell.length_c   1.000
_cell.angle_alpha   90.00
_cell.angle_beta   90.00
_cell.angle_gamma   90.00
#
_symmetry.space_group_name_H-M   'P 1'
#
loop_
_entity.id
_entity.type
_entity.pdbx_description
1 polymer ?
#
loop_
_entity_poly.entity_id
_entity_poly.type
_entity_poly.pdbx_seq_one_letter_code
_entity_poly.pdbx_strand_id
1 'polypeptide(L)' 'DATQGRKTRSVIITDSNHVILSAIQSETIAQRFNPECKLSKEDLEE' A
#
# COMPACT_ATOMS: atom_id res chain seq x y z
N ASP A 1 10.94 16.85 -4.09
CA ASP A 1 9.97 15.75 -4.10
C ASP A 1 10.60 14.53 -3.43
N ALA A 2 9.88 13.84 -2.54
CA ALA A 2 10.36 12.64 -1.84
C ALA A 2 10.44 11.42 -2.77
N THR A 3 9.69 11.41 -3.88
CA THR A 3 9.63 10.24 -4.78
C THR A 3 10.86 10.10 -5.69
N GLN A 4 11.70 11.15 -5.78
CA GLN A 4 12.92 11.19 -6.60
C GLN A 4 12.68 10.70 -8.06
N GLY A 5 11.52 11.05 -8.64
CA GLY A 5 11.17 10.70 -10.02
C GLY A 5 10.56 9.31 -10.20
N ARG A 6 10.29 8.56 -9.12
CA ARG A 6 9.53 7.30 -9.18
C ARG A 6 8.04 7.56 -8.97
N LYS A 7 7.20 6.91 -9.79
CA LYS A 7 5.75 6.99 -9.60
C LYS A 7 5.34 6.26 -8.31
N THR A 8 4.69 6.97 -7.40
CA THR A 8 4.00 6.37 -6.25
C THR A 8 2.80 5.55 -6.75
N ARG A 9 2.73 4.28 -6.35
CA ARG A 9 1.62 3.36 -6.64
C ARG A 9 0.78 3.02 -5.41
N SER A 10 1.34 3.16 -4.21
CA SER A 10 0.60 3.01 -2.96
C SER A 10 1.18 3.88 -1.85
N VAL A 11 0.38 4.13 -0.83
CA VAL A 11 0.72 4.92 0.36
C VAL A 11 0.36 4.09 1.59
N ILE A 12 1.28 3.98 2.54
CA ILE A 12 1.05 3.32 3.82
C ILE A 12 1.07 4.40 4.91
N ILE A 13 -0.02 4.47 5.68
CA ILE A 13 -0.15 5.39 6.81
C ILE A 13 0.10 4.58 8.09
N THR A 14 0.96 5.11 8.95
CA THR A 14 1.25 4.50 10.26
C THR A 14 0.67 5.38 11.37
N ASP A 15 0.44 4.80 12.52
CA ASP A 15 0.04 5.49 13.76
C ASP A 15 1.16 6.39 14.34
N SER A 16 2.42 6.12 13.98
CA SER A 16 3.60 6.88 14.41
C SER A 16 3.81 8.23 13.70
N ASN A 17 2.77 8.77 13.05
CA ASN A 17 2.83 9.95 12.18
C ASN A 17 3.80 9.83 10.98
N HIS A 18 4.21 8.61 10.61
CA HIS A 18 4.99 8.37 9.41
C HIS A 18 4.12 7.92 8.25
N VAL A 19 4.47 8.41 7.05
CA VAL A 19 3.85 8.02 5.79
C VAL A 19 4.92 7.42 4.88
N ILE A 20 4.65 6.25 4.32
CA ILE A 20 5.57 5.55 3.42
C ILE A 20 4.99 5.59 2.01
N LEU A 21 5.77 6.13 1.06
CA LEU A 21 5.44 6.12 -0.36
C LEU A 21 6.07 4.90 -1.02
N SER A 22 5.27 4.13 -1.76
CA SER A 22 5.73 2.90 -2.40
C SER A 22 5.44 2.90 -3.89
N ALA A 23 6.39 2.39 -4.66
CA ALA A 23 6.24 2.14 -6.09
C ALA A 23 5.58 0.77 -6.39
N ILE A 24 5.26 -0.01 -5.35
CA ILE A 24 4.57 -1.30 -5.43
C ILE A 24 3.08 -1.07 -5.19
N GLN A 25 2.22 -1.86 -5.82
CA GLN A 25 0.77 -1.80 -5.58
C GLN A 25 0.41 -2.34 -4.19
N SER A 26 -0.61 -1.76 -3.56
CA SER A 26 -1.06 -2.11 -2.20
C SER A 26 -1.43 -3.59 -2.09
N GLU A 27 -2.09 -4.16 -3.10
CA GLU A 27 -2.51 -5.56 -3.14
C GLU A 27 -1.32 -6.51 -3.14
N THR A 28 -0.25 -6.15 -3.88
CA THR A 28 0.99 -6.95 -3.89
C THR A 28 1.72 -6.88 -2.53
N ILE A 29 1.65 -5.73 -1.85
CA ILE A 29 2.23 -5.59 -0.51
C ILE A 29 1.45 -6.45 0.49
N ALA A 30 0.12 -6.37 0.46
CA ALA A 30 -0.76 -7.18 1.31
C ALA A 30 -0.51 -8.67 1.11
N GLN A 31 -0.45 -9.14 -0.14
CA GLN A 31 -0.19 -10.54 -0.48
C GLN A 31 1.20 -11.02 -0.01
N ARG A 32 2.23 -10.16 -0.04
CA ARG A 32 3.56 -10.51 0.50
C ARG A 32 3.57 -10.58 2.02
N PHE A 33 2.83 -9.68 2.67
CA PHE A 33 2.76 -9.62 4.12
C PHE A 33 1.95 -10.80 4.68
N ASN A 34 0.85 -11.15 4.03
CA ASN A 34 0.04 -12.30 4.35
C ASN A 34 -0.45 -12.97 3.06
N PRO A 35 0.10 -14.13 2.66
CA PRO A 35 -0.22 -14.78 1.40
C PRO A 35 -1.67 -15.30 1.31
N GLU A 36 -2.35 -15.46 2.44
CA GLU A 36 -3.77 -15.83 2.48
C GLU A 36 -4.72 -14.63 2.46
N CYS A 37 -4.18 -13.40 2.53
CA CYS A 37 -4.97 -12.18 2.49
C CYS A 37 -5.45 -11.92 1.05
N LYS A 38 -6.75 -12.13 0.82
CA LYS A 38 -7.44 -11.73 -0.40
C LYS A 38 -8.12 -10.41 -0.12
N LEU A 39 -7.73 -9.37 -0.87
CA LEU A 39 -8.46 -8.10 -0.87
C LEU A 39 -9.66 -8.28 -1.80
N SER A 40 -10.86 -8.38 -1.23
CA SER A 40 -12.08 -8.39 -2.03
C SER A 40 -12.45 -6.94 -2.40
N LYS A 41 -13.22 -6.76 -3.48
CA LYS A 41 -13.72 -5.42 -3.82
C LYS A 41 -14.72 -4.90 -2.79
N GLU A 42 -15.39 -5.81 -2.09
CA GLU A 42 -16.33 -5.51 -1.02
C GLU A 42 -15.63 -4.79 0.14
N ASP A 43 -14.40 -5.18 0.49
CA ASP A 43 -13.61 -4.56 1.57
C ASP A 43 -13.17 -3.10 1.27
N LEU A 44 -13.29 -2.66 0.02
CA LEU A 44 -12.88 -1.32 -0.45
C LEU A 44 -14.05 -0.35 -0.62
N GLU A 45 -15.27 -0.85 -0.59
CA GLU A 45 -16.51 -0.08 -0.81
C GLU A 45 -17.24 0.30 0.51
N GLU A 46 -16.73 -0.17 1.65
CA GLU A 46 -17.12 0.26 3.01
C GLU A 46 -16.23 1.40 3.54
#